data_AF-A0A1Y4T288-F1
#
_entry.id   AF-A0A1Y4T288-F1
#
_cell.length_a   1.000
_cell.length_b   1.000
_cell.length_c   1.000
_cell.angle_alpha   90.00
_cell.angle_beta   90.00
_cell.angle_gamma   90.00
#
_symmetry.space_group_name_H-M   'P 1'
#
loop_
_entity.id
_entity.type
_entity.pdbx_description
1 polymer ?
#
loop_
_entity_poly.entity_id
_entity_poly.type
_entity_poly.pdbx_seq_one_letter_code
_entity_poly.pdbx_strand_id
1 'polypeptide(L)'
;MIEGGPENAFPEQLRKREGVHGEALAADARGMTVSQIRRKLRRDVLLRIAAPMLDTTYDTLKQRHRLYRLQRMTVAGVGVFCCMASFLIYAMMQNVRIQQQYTATLIEQSRLQAFNAEEKLQANDAMGAIELALRGLQRDGDPRPAVPEAEYALSKALQVYTTENQIGDEAFTTGVFVRENKHTGGFFAADGILFARDGNNIYLWNTQTGKLDQKLPVNGTGVQNLSEHLLVDNARQLIYTDGKDAVCYDYAEGTEIWRATGDEPYSDCYALYLPKKDQVVVIWTSLIQSTLAVSLVDRTTGREIYQDEVKIDGYSMSDSALESSEDGRYIAFFIDTLPGEPLNSAALVYDLEERQTQIFPWKMGAGRTLSFLGDGALAVGMWNKDESWLESENYPGEPWVYKLQTMAQIVCGRVDLESGRWVWQKQFSSGTCDDMQVLVRTVGEQPCVLLLMGNQFLRLDAQSGFVLEEMELEAQFRFHGGCFALGSSVH
;
A
#
# COMPACT_ATOMS: atom_id res chain seq x y z
N MET A 1 6.67 33.60 108.57
CA MET A 1 5.60 33.86 107.58
C MET A 1 4.29 33.78 108.32
N ILE A 2 3.38 34.73 108.13
CA ILE A 2 1.99 34.54 108.55
C ILE A 2 1.39 33.54 107.55
N GLU A 3 0.93 32.38 108.02
CA GLU A 3 0.26 31.39 107.19
C GLU A 3 -1.19 31.81 106.93
N GLY A 4 -1.57 31.88 105.65
CA GLY A 4 -2.91 32.22 105.21
C GLY A 4 -2.96 32.51 103.70
N GLY A 5 -4.13 32.29 103.07
CA GLY A 5 -4.38 32.59 101.67
C GLY A 5 -4.21 34.09 101.33
N PRO A 6 -4.26 34.48 100.04
CA PRO A 6 -4.20 35.89 99.64
C PRO A 6 -5.28 36.73 100.35
N GLU A 7 -6.39 36.07 100.72
CA GLU A 7 -7.27 36.08 101.91
C GLU A 7 -6.95 36.79 103.23
N ASN A 8 -5.75 36.58 103.75
CA ASN A 8 -5.42 36.97 105.13
C ASN A 8 -4.05 37.67 105.22
N ALA A 9 -3.23 37.63 104.17
CA ALA A 9 -1.86 38.13 104.20
C ALA A 9 -1.68 39.60 103.79
N PHE A 10 -2.69 40.24 103.20
CA PHE A 10 -2.61 41.63 102.72
C PHE A 10 -3.77 42.47 103.27
N PRO A 11 -3.54 43.76 103.63
CA PRO A 11 -4.59 44.69 104.03
C PRO A 11 -5.67 44.85 102.95
N GLU A 12 -6.93 45.07 103.33
CA GLU A 12 -8.07 45.18 102.39
C GLU A 12 -7.87 46.25 101.29
N GLN A 13 -7.13 47.33 101.58
CA GLN A 13 -6.84 48.38 100.59
C GLN A 13 -5.98 47.90 99.42
N LEU A 14 -5.19 46.84 99.59
CA LEU A 14 -4.39 46.22 98.53
C LEU A 14 -5.14 45.08 97.82
N ARG A 15 -6.39 44.80 98.23
CA ARG A 15 -7.26 43.80 97.59
C ARG A 15 -8.31 44.38 96.67
N LYS A 16 -8.86 45.56 96.96
CA LYS A 16 -9.98 46.12 96.20
C LYS A 16 -9.69 47.56 95.79
N ARG A 17 -9.57 47.78 94.49
CA ARG A 17 -9.85 49.06 93.83
C ARG A 17 -11.26 48.97 93.24
N GLU A 18 -12.09 49.98 93.43
CA GLU A 18 -13.39 50.07 92.76
C GLU A 18 -13.19 49.93 91.24
N GLY A 19 -13.81 48.91 90.64
CA GLY A 19 -13.84 48.69 89.19
C GLY A 19 -13.12 47.45 88.64
N VAL A 20 -12.36 46.68 89.44
CA VAL A 20 -11.69 45.45 88.93
C VAL A 20 -11.95 44.27 89.87
N HIS A 21 -12.83 43.37 89.46
CA HIS A 21 -13.07 42.11 90.15
C HIS A 21 -11.88 41.14 89.95
N GLY A 22 -11.19 40.79 91.04
CA GLY A 22 -10.76 39.40 91.24
C GLY A 22 -9.31 38.99 90.95
N GLU A 23 -8.34 39.88 90.77
CA GLU A 23 -6.92 39.47 90.69
C GLU A 23 -6.04 40.22 91.70
N ALA A 24 -5.32 39.46 92.54
CA ALA A 24 -4.34 40.02 93.47
C ALA A 24 -3.23 40.74 92.71
N LEU A 25 -2.91 41.97 93.13
CA LEU A 25 -1.82 42.81 92.59
C LEU A 25 -0.42 42.19 92.77
N ALA A 26 -0.27 41.16 93.60
CA ALA A 26 0.99 40.48 93.85
C ALA A 26 1.24 39.34 92.84
N ALA A 27 2.46 39.27 92.31
CA ALA A 27 2.86 38.17 91.42
C ALA A 27 2.97 36.86 92.21
N ASP A 28 2.08 35.89 91.94
CA ASP A 28 2.11 34.57 92.58
C ASP A 28 2.83 33.53 91.69
N ALA A 29 3.88 32.92 92.23
CA ALA A 29 4.72 31.94 91.54
C ALA A 29 4.47 30.49 92.00
N ARG A 30 3.51 30.25 92.90
CA ARG A 30 3.27 28.91 93.47
C ARG A 30 2.74 27.92 92.43
N GLY A 31 3.18 26.67 92.54
CA GLY A 31 2.79 25.57 91.65
C GLY A 31 3.13 24.21 92.28
N MET A 32 2.47 23.15 91.83
CA MET A 32 2.63 21.81 92.43
C MET A 32 3.94 21.12 92.01
N THR A 33 4.57 21.57 90.92
CA THR A 33 5.83 21.02 90.39
C THR A 33 6.80 22.12 89.97
N VAL A 34 8.11 21.84 90.06
CA VAL A 34 9.20 22.79 89.73
C VAL A 34 9.09 23.30 88.28
N SER A 35 8.68 22.47 87.33
CA SER A 35 8.48 22.86 85.93
C SER A 35 7.32 23.85 85.75
N GLN A 36 6.22 23.66 86.51
CA GLN A 36 5.07 24.57 86.53
C GLN A 36 5.42 25.90 87.20
N ILE A 37 6.13 25.87 88.32
CA ILE A 37 6.65 27.08 89.00
C ILE A 37 7.53 27.86 88.03
N ARG A 38 8.50 27.21 87.37
CA ARG A 38 9.43 27.88 86.42
C ARG A 38 8.71 28.46 85.20
N ARG A 39 7.68 27.78 84.69
CA ARG A 39 6.85 28.26 83.58
C ARG A 39 6.01 29.47 83.98
N LYS A 40 5.37 29.44 85.16
CA LYS A 40 4.61 30.59 85.72
C LYS A 40 5.54 31.77 85.99
N LEU A 41 6.74 31.49 86.50
CA LEU A 41 7.76 32.49 86.78
C LEU A 41 8.14 33.26 85.51
N ARG A 42 8.45 32.53 84.42
CA ARG A 42 8.87 33.12 83.15
C ARG A 42 7.76 33.79 82.36
N ARG A 43 6.51 33.34 82.51
CA ARG A 43 5.39 33.85 81.69
C ARG A 43 4.66 35.02 82.34
N ASP A 44 4.40 34.96 83.64
CA ASP A 44 3.50 35.93 84.29
C ASP A 44 4.21 36.70 85.41
N VAL A 45 4.95 36.03 86.29
CA VAL A 45 5.55 36.67 87.48
C VAL A 45 6.65 37.66 87.10
N LEU A 46 7.58 37.27 86.23
CA LEU A 46 8.64 38.17 85.76
C LEU A 46 8.08 39.41 85.05
N LEU A 47 7.03 39.25 84.25
CA LEU A 47 6.40 40.38 83.56
C LEU A 47 5.67 41.31 84.53
N ARG A 48 5.01 40.77 85.57
CA ARG A 48 4.33 41.56 86.61
C ARG A 48 5.29 42.32 87.51
N ILE A 49 6.48 41.78 87.77
CA ILE A 49 7.54 42.46 88.54
C ILE A 49 8.26 43.52 87.68
N ALA A 50 8.50 43.23 86.40
CA ALA A 50 9.20 44.15 85.50
C ALA A 50 8.35 45.37 85.09
N ALA A 51 7.03 45.22 85.03
CA ALA A 51 6.08 46.29 84.68
C ALA A 51 6.30 47.59 85.48
N PRO A 52 6.23 47.60 86.82
CA PRO A 52 6.45 48.82 87.61
C PRO A 52 7.90 49.32 87.57
N MET A 53 8.90 48.44 87.40
CA MET A 53 10.30 48.85 87.26
C MET A 53 10.58 49.58 85.94
N LEU A 54 9.76 49.36 84.92
CA LEU A 54 9.88 49.94 83.59
C LEU A 54 8.79 51.00 83.30
N ASP A 55 8.07 51.44 84.33
CA ASP A 55 6.95 52.40 84.25
C ASP A 55 5.92 52.05 83.16
N THR A 56 5.52 50.77 83.08
CA THR A 56 4.56 50.30 82.06
C THR A 56 3.61 49.22 82.61
N THR A 57 2.49 48.98 81.93
CA THR A 57 1.48 48.00 82.36
C THR A 57 1.89 46.55 82.00
N TYR A 58 1.51 45.57 82.81
CA TYR A 58 1.78 44.15 82.51
C TYR A 58 1.26 43.71 81.12
N ASP A 59 0.09 44.19 80.71
CA ASP A 59 -0.52 43.82 79.42
C ASP A 59 0.30 44.30 78.22
N THR A 60 0.96 45.46 78.31
CA THR A 60 1.81 45.98 77.23
C THR A 60 3.07 45.14 77.06
N LEU A 61 3.69 44.69 78.16
CA LEU A 61 4.84 43.78 78.14
C LEU A 61 4.47 42.39 77.60
N LYS A 62 3.31 41.87 78.01
CA LYS A 62 2.78 40.59 77.50
C LYS A 62 2.49 40.65 76.00
N GLN A 63 1.90 41.75 75.53
CA GLN A 63 1.64 42.00 74.12
C GLN A 63 2.95 42.08 73.32
N ARG A 64 3.96 42.82 73.78
CA ARG A 64 5.29 42.88 73.15
C ARG A 64 5.97 41.51 73.09
N HIS A 65 5.89 40.73 74.16
CA HIS A 65 6.49 39.40 74.18
C HIS A 65 5.79 38.42 73.22
N ARG A 66 4.46 38.52 73.06
CA ARG A 66 3.71 37.77 72.04
C ARG A 66 4.11 38.21 70.63
N LEU A 67 4.26 39.51 70.38
CA LEU A 67 4.71 40.06 69.10
C LEU A 67 6.13 39.57 68.75
N TYR A 68 7.08 39.59 69.68
CA TYR A 68 8.43 39.08 69.42
C TYR A 68 8.47 37.57 69.13
N ARG A 69 7.63 36.77 69.78
CA ARG A 69 7.51 35.34 69.46
C ARG A 69 6.91 35.13 68.07
N LEU A 70 5.85 35.86 67.74
CA LEU A 70 5.25 35.82 66.40
C LEU A 70 6.28 36.25 65.34
N GLN A 71 6.97 37.38 65.53
CA GLN A 71 8.01 37.85 64.61
C GLN A 71 9.12 36.82 64.42
N ARG A 72 9.60 36.16 65.49
CA ARG A 72 10.62 35.10 65.38
C ARG A 72 10.12 33.87 64.61
N MET A 73 8.87 33.46 64.84
CA MET A 73 8.26 32.35 64.09
C MET A 73 8.01 32.72 62.63
N THR A 74 7.60 33.95 62.33
CA THR A 74 7.43 34.45 60.96
C THR A 74 8.77 34.48 60.23
N VAL A 75 9.84 34.98 60.86
CA VAL A 75 11.20 34.98 60.25
C VAL A 75 11.69 33.56 59.96
N ALA A 76 11.51 32.63 60.91
CA ALA A 76 11.85 31.22 60.69
C ALA A 76 11.01 30.59 59.56
N GLY A 77 9.70 30.88 59.53
CA GLY A 77 8.78 30.39 58.50
C GLY A 77 9.14 30.89 57.10
N VAL A 78 9.49 32.17 56.96
CA VAL A 78 9.96 32.75 55.69
C VAL A 78 11.25 32.08 55.23
N GLY A 79 12.19 31.81 56.14
CA GLY A 79 13.43 31.09 55.80
C GLY A 79 13.17 29.70 55.22
N VAL A 80 12.32 28.89 55.86
CA VAL A 80 11.96 27.55 55.36
C VAL A 80 11.22 27.65 54.03
N PHE A 81 10.31 28.61 53.89
CA PHE A 81 9.59 28.85 52.63
C PHE A 81 10.53 29.21 51.48
N CYS A 82 11.51 30.09 51.71
CA CYS A 82 12.52 30.42 50.71
C CYS A 82 13.33 29.19 50.29
N CYS A 83 13.77 28.34 51.24
CA CYS A 83 14.49 27.11 50.91
C CYS A 83 13.64 26.14 50.08
N MET A 84 12.37 25.94 50.43
CA MET A 84 11.45 25.09 49.64
C MET A 84 11.20 25.67 48.25
N ALA A 85 11.00 26.98 48.13
CA ALA A 85 10.81 27.65 46.85
C ALA A 85 12.04 27.48 45.93
N SER A 86 13.26 27.65 46.48
CA SER A 86 14.50 27.41 45.72
C SER A 86 14.63 25.96 45.23
N PHE A 87 14.26 24.99 46.06
CA PHE A 87 14.27 23.58 45.67
C PHE A 87 13.26 23.28 44.55
N LEU A 88 12.04 23.81 44.64
CA LEU A 88 11.01 23.63 43.60
C LEU A 88 11.45 24.24 42.26
N ILE A 89 12.03 25.44 42.28
CA ILE A 89 12.59 26.07 41.08
C ILE A 89 13.68 25.19 40.46
N TYR A 90 14.60 24.68 41.29
CA TYR A 90 15.65 23.78 40.82
C TYR A 90 15.08 22.49 40.20
N ALA A 91 14.11 21.84 40.87
CA ALA A 91 13.46 20.63 40.37
C ALA A 91 12.72 20.87 39.04
N MET A 92 12.03 22.01 38.89
CA MET A 92 11.39 22.40 37.63
C MET A 92 12.40 22.59 36.50
N MET A 93 13.50 23.32 36.75
CA MET A 93 14.57 23.51 35.76
C MET A 93 15.21 22.18 35.37
N GLN A 94 15.41 21.28 36.32
CA GLN A 94 15.94 19.94 36.06
C GLN A 94 14.99 19.10 35.20
N ASN A 95 13.69 19.14 35.48
CA ASN A 95 12.68 18.45 34.67
C ASN A 95 12.66 18.97 33.23
N VAL A 96 12.73 20.29 33.02
CA VAL A 96 12.81 20.87 31.67
C VAL A 96 14.05 20.38 30.93
N ARG A 97 15.21 20.33 31.59
CA ARG A 97 16.45 19.80 30.99
C ARG A 97 16.34 18.33 30.63
N ILE A 98 15.74 17.51 31.49
CA ILE A 98 15.53 16.08 31.24
C ILE A 98 14.63 15.89 30.00
N GLN A 99 13.55 16.66 29.91
CA GLN A 99 12.66 16.61 28.74
C GLN A 99 13.38 17.01 27.45
N GLN A 100 14.17 18.08 27.49
CA GLN A 100 14.97 18.51 26.33
C GLN A 100 15.99 17.44 25.90
N GLN A 101 16.69 16.82 26.85
CA GLN A 101 17.64 15.74 26.57
C GLN A 101 16.95 14.49 26.03
N TYR A 102 15.78 14.16 26.57
CA TYR A 102 14.98 13.03 26.10
C TYR A 102 14.54 13.23 24.65
N THR A 103 13.96 14.39 24.31
CA THR A 103 13.58 14.72 22.94
C THR A 103 14.78 14.72 22.00
N ALA A 104 15.91 15.31 22.41
CA ALA A 104 17.14 15.31 21.60
C ALA A 104 17.65 13.89 21.33
N THR A 105 17.57 13.00 22.31
CA THR A 105 17.96 11.58 22.15
C THR A 105 17.07 10.87 21.15
N LEU A 106 15.76 11.12 21.17
CA LEU A 106 14.81 10.55 20.21
C LEU A 106 15.09 11.04 18.79
N ILE A 107 15.41 12.34 18.61
CA ILE A 107 15.79 12.90 17.32
C ILE A 107 17.05 12.22 16.77
N GLU A 108 18.10 12.09 17.60
CA GLU A 108 19.34 11.42 17.19
C GLU A 108 19.11 9.94 16.86
N GLN A 109 18.25 9.24 17.60
CA GLN A 109 17.85 7.87 17.27
C GLN A 109 17.15 7.80 15.91
N SER A 110 16.19 8.69 15.63
CA SER A 110 15.52 8.75 14.34
C SER A 110 16.49 9.03 13.19
N ARG A 111 17.44 9.95 13.39
CA ARG A 111 18.50 10.25 12.41
C ARG A 111 19.40 9.05 12.15
N LEU A 112 19.79 8.32 13.20
CA LEU A 112 20.61 7.12 13.06
C LEU A 112 19.86 6.03 12.27
N GLN A 113 18.55 5.84 12.53
CA GLN A 113 17.74 4.91 11.76
C GLN A 113 17.63 5.33 10.28
N ALA A 114 17.44 6.62 10.01
CA ALA A 114 17.41 7.17 8.65
C ALA A 114 18.75 6.97 7.91
N PHE A 115 19.87 7.20 8.59
CA PHE A 115 21.21 6.95 8.05
C PHE A 115 21.42 5.47 7.70
N ASN A 116 21.07 4.57 8.63
CA ASN A 116 21.18 3.13 8.40
C ASN A 116 20.23 2.66 7.28
N ALA A 117 19.05 3.27 7.15
CA ALA A 117 18.13 3.01 6.05
C ALA A 117 18.77 3.35 4.70
N GLU A 118 19.46 4.48 4.61
CA GLU A 118 20.19 4.86 3.41
C GLU A 118 21.36 3.91 3.10
N GLU A 119 22.10 3.46 4.11
CA GLU A 119 23.15 2.44 3.94
C GLU A 119 22.58 1.12 3.40
N LYS A 120 21.42 0.68 3.92
CA LYS A 120 20.71 -0.49 3.42
C LYS A 120 20.25 -0.32 1.98
N LEU A 121 19.76 0.86 1.61
CA LEU A 121 19.35 1.16 0.25
C LEU A 121 20.54 1.11 -0.71
N GLN A 122 21.71 1.66 -0.31
CA GLN A 122 22.95 1.57 -1.09
C GLN A 122 23.46 0.13 -1.23
N ALA A 123 23.19 -0.73 -0.25
CA ALA A 123 23.50 -2.16 -0.29
C ALA A 123 22.45 -3.00 -1.05
N ASN A 124 21.51 -2.36 -1.76
CA ASN A 124 20.42 -3.00 -2.50
C ASN A 124 19.45 -3.84 -1.62
N ASP A 125 19.28 -3.44 -0.37
CA ASP A 125 18.35 -4.02 0.61
C ASP A 125 17.18 -3.04 0.85
N ALA A 126 16.30 -2.91 -0.14
CA ALA A 126 15.19 -1.95 -0.12
C ALA A 126 14.20 -2.20 1.03
N MET A 127 13.87 -3.45 1.32
CA MET A 127 12.97 -3.81 2.43
C MET A 127 13.59 -3.48 3.79
N GLY A 128 14.89 -3.78 3.98
CA GLY A 128 15.62 -3.36 5.18
C GLY A 128 15.68 -1.84 5.32
N ALA A 129 15.83 -1.11 4.22
CA ALA A 129 15.80 0.36 4.21
C ALA A 129 14.43 0.91 4.64
N ILE A 130 13.34 0.37 4.08
CA ILE A 130 11.96 0.76 4.46
C ILE A 130 11.71 0.49 5.94
N GLU A 131 12.11 -0.68 6.45
CA GLU A 131 11.91 -1.03 7.85
C GLU A 131 12.63 -0.06 8.80
N LEU A 132 13.90 0.25 8.51
CA LEU A 132 14.69 1.18 9.31
C LEU A 132 14.13 2.60 9.23
N ALA A 133 13.71 3.06 8.04
CA ALA A 133 13.08 4.36 7.88
C ALA A 133 11.76 4.46 8.67
N LEU A 134 10.92 3.41 8.62
CA LEU A 134 9.67 3.33 9.40
C LEU A 134 9.92 3.34 10.92
N ARG A 135 10.99 2.68 11.40
CA ARG A 135 11.41 2.75 12.81
C ARG A 135 11.86 4.16 13.21
N GLY A 136 12.27 4.99 12.25
CA GLY A 136 12.68 6.39 12.43
C GLY A 136 11.52 7.37 12.57
N LEU A 137 10.32 7.01 12.12
CA LEU A 137 9.17 7.91 12.01
C LEU A 137 8.35 8.05 13.30
N GLN A 138 7.65 9.17 13.40
CA GLN A 138 6.65 9.38 14.45
C GLN A 138 5.43 8.49 14.19
N ARG A 139 4.92 7.83 15.24
CA ARG A 139 3.71 6.99 15.21
C ARG A 139 2.73 7.47 16.26
N ASP A 140 1.46 7.16 16.08
CA ASP A 140 0.44 7.51 17.07
C ASP A 140 0.76 6.88 18.43
N GLY A 141 0.85 7.72 19.46
CA GLY A 141 1.22 7.30 20.82
C GLY A 141 2.73 7.18 21.09
N ASP A 142 3.61 7.44 20.11
CA ASP A 142 5.06 7.51 20.31
C ASP A 142 5.47 8.94 20.71
N PRO A 143 6.23 9.16 21.80
CA PRO A 143 6.76 10.48 22.17
C PRO A 143 7.80 11.05 21.19
N ARG A 144 8.23 10.28 20.20
CA ARG A 144 9.19 10.68 19.16
C ARG A 144 8.64 11.82 18.28
N PRO A 145 9.39 12.92 18.10
CA PRO A 145 9.01 13.97 17.18
C PRO A 145 9.20 13.54 15.72
N ALA A 146 8.43 14.13 14.80
CA ALA A 146 8.68 14.04 13.37
C ALA A 146 10.05 14.63 13.00
N VAL A 147 10.82 13.87 12.21
CA VAL A 147 12.18 14.23 11.78
C VAL A 147 12.23 14.12 10.25
N PRO A 148 12.54 15.20 9.51
CA PRO A 148 12.55 15.20 8.04
C PRO A 148 13.46 14.13 7.43
N GLU A 149 14.58 13.83 8.08
CA GLU A 149 15.55 12.82 7.64
C GLU A 149 14.93 11.42 7.56
N ALA A 150 14.03 11.06 8.49
CA ALA A 150 13.33 9.78 8.47
C ALA A 150 12.26 9.72 7.38
N GLU A 151 11.53 10.82 7.16
CA GLU A 151 10.56 10.94 6.06
C GLU A 151 11.24 10.89 4.70
N TYR A 152 12.38 11.56 4.56
CA TYR A 152 13.20 11.55 3.36
C TYR A 152 13.83 10.18 3.10
N ALA A 153 14.35 9.51 4.13
CA ALA A 153 14.86 8.15 3.99
C ALA A 153 13.76 7.18 3.55
N LEU A 154 12.53 7.32 4.07
CA LEU A 154 11.40 6.51 3.65
C LEU A 154 11.01 6.81 2.20
N SER A 155 10.89 8.07 1.81
CA SER A 155 10.50 8.44 0.44
C SER A 155 11.51 7.97 -0.59
N LYS A 156 12.81 8.01 -0.24
CA LYS A 156 13.91 7.49 -1.06
C LYS A 156 13.90 5.95 -1.12
N ALA A 157 13.65 5.27 -0.01
CA ALA A 157 13.56 3.81 0.05
C ALA A 157 12.33 3.28 -0.73
N LEU A 158 11.22 4.00 -0.68
CA LEU A 158 10.00 3.71 -1.43
C LEU A 158 10.03 4.22 -2.88
N GLN A 159 11.08 4.99 -3.25
CA GLN A 159 11.26 5.52 -4.61
C GLN A 159 10.04 6.32 -5.13
N VAL A 160 9.31 6.98 -4.22
CA VAL A 160 8.06 7.71 -4.52
C VAL A 160 8.32 8.96 -5.36
N TYR A 161 9.51 9.56 -5.22
CA TYR A 161 9.90 10.77 -5.92
C TYR A 161 11.30 10.62 -6.50
N THR A 162 11.39 10.22 -7.76
CA THR A 162 12.63 10.33 -8.54
C THR A 162 12.43 11.32 -9.67
N THR A 163 13.24 12.38 -9.68
CA THR A 163 13.45 13.19 -10.87
C THR A 163 14.50 12.49 -11.72
N GLU A 164 14.09 11.91 -12.85
CA GLU A 164 15.05 11.61 -13.92
C GLU A 164 15.74 12.93 -14.31
N ASN A 165 17.00 12.87 -14.73
CA ASN A 165 17.86 14.02 -15.05
C ASN A 165 17.42 14.81 -16.31
N GLN A 166 16.12 14.99 -16.53
CA GLN A 166 15.56 15.93 -17.48
C GLN A 166 14.61 16.85 -16.71
N ILE A 167 14.94 18.14 -16.65
CA ILE A 167 14.04 19.17 -16.15
C ILE A 167 12.82 19.18 -17.08
N GLY A 168 11.73 18.58 -16.60
CA GLY A 168 10.42 18.54 -17.23
C GLY A 168 9.43 17.85 -16.31
N ASP A 169 8.83 18.62 -15.40
CA ASP A 169 7.55 18.49 -14.65
C ASP A 169 6.92 17.14 -14.27
N GLU A 170 7.55 15.99 -14.45
CA GLU A 170 6.96 14.69 -14.14
C GLU A 170 7.82 13.95 -13.11
N ALA A 171 7.27 13.81 -11.90
CA ALA A 171 7.76 12.89 -10.90
C ALA A 171 7.25 11.48 -11.25
N PHE A 172 8.16 10.55 -11.51
CA PHE A 172 7.81 9.14 -11.75
C PHE A 172 7.98 8.35 -10.45
N THR A 173 7.00 7.51 -10.14
CA THR A 173 7.15 6.46 -9.12
C THR A 173 8.07 5.39 -9.71
N THR A 174 9.30 5.28 -9.20
CA THR A 174 10.15 4.13 -9.52
C THR A 174 9.73 3.00 -8.58
N GLY A 175 9.18 1.92 -9.15
CA GLY A 175 8.71 0.80 -8.35
C GLY A 175 9.88 0.00 -7.74
N VAL A 176 9.57 -0.88 -6.78
CA VAL A 176 10.54 -1.81 -6.17
C VAL A 176 11.27 -2.67 -7.21
N PHE A 177 10.65 -2.90 -8.38
CA PHE A 177 11.18 -3.68 -9.49
C PHE A 177 11.84 -2.77 -10.55
N VAL A 178 13.16 -2.61 -10.45
CA VAL A 178 13.97 -1.80 -11.38
C VAL A 178 14.10 -2.49 -12.74
N ARG A 179 13.89 -1.76 -13.84
CA ARG A 179 13.95 -2.26 -15.22
C ARG A 179 14.80 -1.34 -16.10
N GLU A 180 15.29 -1.85 -17.23
CA GLU A 180 16.13 -1.06 -18.14
C GLU A 180 15.29 -0.24 -19.13
N ASN A 181 14.11 -0.74 -19.54
CA ASN A 181 13.22 -0.06 -20.50
C ASN A 181 11.77 0.13 -20.01
N LYS A 182 11.02 1.00 -20.72
CA LYS A 182 9.68 1.51 -20.34
C LYS A 182 8.49 0.63 -20.74
N HIS A 183 8.67 -0.42 -21.56
CA HIS A 183 7.57 -1.31 -21.95
C HIS A 183 7.29 -2.33 -20.86
N THR A 184 6.04 -2.51 -20.43
CA THR A 184 5.73 -3.41 -19.31
C THR A 184 4.57 -4.33 -19.62
N GLY A 185 4.84 -5.62 -19.48
CA GLY A 185 3.88 -6.72 -19.39
C GLY A 185 4.46 -7.77 -18.44
N GLY A 186 3.63 -8.52 -17.74
CA GLY A 186 4.09 -9.49 -16.76
C GLY A 186 2.93 -10.14 -16.02
N PHE A 187 3.24 -11.23 -15.32
CA PHE A 187 2.27 -11.99 -14.54
C PHE A 187 2.94 -12.60 -13.30
N PHE A 188 2.12 -12.92 -12.30
CA PHE A 188 2.56 -13.61 -11.11
C PHE A 188 2.35 -15.11 -11.31
N ALA A 189 3.40 -15.90 -11.08
CA ALA A 189 3.30 -17.35 -11.01
C ALA A 189 2.92 -17.79 -9.59
N ALA A 190 2.27 -18.95 -9.48
CA ALA A 190 1.78 -19.49 -8.21
C ALA A 190 2.89 -19.78 -7.19
N ASP A 191 4.13 -19.93 -7.62
CA ASP A 191 5.32 -20.19 -6.80
C ASP A 191 5.92 -18.92 -6.16
N GLY A 192 5.32 -17.75 -6.39
CA GLY A 192 5.79 -16.48 -5.86
C GLY A 192 6.89 -15.84 -6.70
N ILE A 193 7.00 -16.20 -7.98
CA ILE A 193 7.84 -15.51 -8.96
C ILE A 193 6.99 -14.50 -9.76
N LEU A 194 7.50 -13.29 -9.92
CA LEU A 194 6.97 -12.29 -10.85
C LEU A 194 7.78 -12.34 -12.14
N PHE A 195 7.12 -12.71 -13.23
CA PHE A 195 7.65 -12.61 -14.59
C PHE A 195 7.32 -11.23 -15.14
N ALA A 196 8.32 -10.49 -15.58
CA ALA A 196 8.13 -9.17 -16.20
C ALA A 196 9.00 -9.04 -17.45
N ARG A 197 8.56 -8.27 -18.44
CA ARG A 197 9.37 -7.92 -19.62
C ARG A 197 9.61 -6.43 -19.74
N ASP A 198 10.69 -6.07 -20.43
CA ASP A 198 10.99 -4.69 -20.83
C ASP A 198 11.20 -4.50 -22.34
N GLY A 199 10.59 -5.37 -23.15
CA GLY A 199 10.79 -5.43 -24.60
C GLY A 199 11.94 -6.37 -24.95
N ASN A 200 13.14 -6.12 -24.42
CA ASN A 200 14.33 -6.90 -24.78
C ASN A 200 14.76 -7.92 -23.74
N ASN A 201 14.18 -7.90 -22.55
CA ASN A 201 14.51 -8.83 -21.49
C ASN A 201 13.24 -9.38 -20.83
N ILE A 202 13.39 -10.58 -20.25
CA ILE A 202 12.45 -11.13 -19.26
C ILE A 202 13.16 -11.16 -17.91
N TYR A 203 12.47 -10.71 -16.87
CA TYR A 203 12.95 -10.63 -15.49
C TYR A 203 12.12 -11.56 -14.62
N LEU A 204 12.80 -12.32 -13.77
CA LEU A 204 12.19 -13.19 -12.77
C LEU A 204 12.51 -12.63 -11.39
N TRP A 205 11.48 -12.13 -10.72
CA TRP A 205 11.61 -11.51 -9.40
C TRP A 205 11.00 -12.41 -8.33
N ASN A 206 11.73 -12.62 -7.26
CA ASN A 206 11.21 -13.27 -6.07
C ASN A 206 10.28 -12.31 -5.34
N THR A 207 8.99 -12.62 -5.27
CA THR A 207 7.99 -11.72 -4.64
C THR A 207 8.12 -11.65 -3.13
N GLN A 208 8.69 -12.68 -2.47
CA GLN A 208 8.88 -12.69 -1.02
C GLN A 208 10.04 -11.80 -0.58
N THR A 209 11.13 -11.79 -1.35
CA THR A 209 12.34 -11.03 -1.01
C THR A 209 12.48 -9.72 -1.76
N GLY A 210 11.72 -9.54 -2.85
CA GLY A 210 11.82 -8.39 -3.76
C GLY A 210 13.12 -8.38 -4.59
N LYS A 211 13.87 -9.49 -4.63
CA LYS A 211 15.14 -9.59 -5.36
C LYS A 211 14.93 -10.14 -6.77
N LEU A 212 15.78 -9.66 -7.68
CA LEU A 212 15.88 -10.22 -9.02
C LEU A 212 16.62 -11.55 -8.92
N ASP A 213 15.93 -12.65 -9.18
CA ASP A 213 16.53 -13.98 -9.20
C ASP A 213 17.26 -14.20 -10.52
N GLN A 214 16.64 -13.78 -11.63
CA GLN A 214 17.21 -13.99 -12.97
C GLN A 214 16.80 -12.92 -13.98
N LYS A 215 17.73 -12.61 -14.89
CA LYS A 215 17.49 -11.78 -16.08
C LYS A 215 17.80 -12.59 -17.34
N LEU A 216 16.86 -12.59 -18.27
CA LEU A 216 16.93 -13.31 -19.53
C LEU A 216 17.04 -12.30 -20.67
N PRO A 217 18.20 -12.22 -21.36
CA PRO A 217 18.30 -11.42 -22.57
C PRO A 217 17.52 -12.10 -23.69
N VAL A 218 16.66 -11.34 -24.35
CA VAL A 218 15.87 -11.79 -25.49
C VAL A 218 16.50 -11.20 -26.75
N ASN A 219 16.84 -12.08 -27.71
CA ASN A 219 17.76 -11.76 -28.81
C ASN A 219 17.06 -11.28 -30.10
N GLY A 220 15.73 -11.32 -30.18
CA GLY A 220 14.97 -10.92 -31.35
C GLY A 220 14.49 -9.47 -31.32
N THR A 221 13.30 -9.24 -31.84
CA THR A 221 12.70 -7.90 -32.02
C THR A 221 11.93 -7.39 -30.79
N GLY A 222 11.83 -8.24 -29.77
CA GLY A 222 11.24 -7.96 -28.48
C GLY A 222 10.11 -8.94 -28.14
N VAL A 223 9.94 -9.20 -26.84
CA VAL A 223 8.96 -10.16 -26.33
C VAL A 223 7.54 -9.65 -26.62
N GLN A 224 6.80 -10.37 -27.47
CA GLN A 224 5.44 -10.02 -27.90
C GLN A 224 4.37 -10.70 -27.04
N ASN A 225 4.51 -12.00 -26.76
CA ASN A 225 3.61 -12.76 -25.87
C ASN A 225 4.35 -13.26 -24.61
N LEU A 226 3.84 -12.87 -23.43
CA LEU A 226 4.31 -13.29 -22.11
C LEU A 226 3.11 -13.36 -21.16
N SER A 227 2.72 -14.57 -20.76
CA SER A 227 1.49 -14.84 -20.01
C SER A 227 1.61 -16.09 -19.14
N GLU A 228 0.79 -16.18 -18.09
CA GLU A 228 0.77 -17.32 -17.16
C GLU A 228 0.38 -18.63 -17.86
N HIS A 229 -0.49 -18.57 -18.88
CA HIS A 229 -0.89 -19.78 -19.63
C HIS A 229 0.25 -20.40 -20.44
N LEU A 230 1.38 -19.69 -20.60
CA LEU A 230 2.60 -20.21 -21.23
C LEU A 230 3.60 -20.77 -20.22
N LEU A 231 3.23 -20.79 -18.94
CA LEU A 231 4.02 -21.37 -17.88
C LEU A 231 3.70 -22.87 -17.75
N VAL A 232 4.74 -23.68 -17.79
CA VAL A 232 4.67 -25.11 -17.52
C VAL A 232 5.24 -25.35 -16.13
N ASP A 233 4.45 -25.02 -15.11
CA ASP A 233 4.86 -25.00 -13.69
C ASP A 233 5.57 -26.27 -13.25
N ASN A 234 5.01 -27.43 -13.60
CA ASN A 234 5.57 -28.73 -13.22
C ASN A 234 6.98 -28.97 -13.78
N ALA A 235 7.31 -28.35 -14.91
CA ALA A 235 8.59 -28.49 -15.58
C ALA A 235 9.53 -27.30 -15.35
N ARG A 236 9.05 -26.22 -14.70
CA ARG A 236 9.76 -24.94 -14.57
C ARG A 236 10.22 -24.38 -15.93
N GLN A 237 9.31 -24.45 -16.90
CA GLN A 237 9.56 -23.96 -18.24
C GLN A 237 8.61 -22.80 -18.55
N LEU A 238 9.15 -21.77 -19.19
CA LEU A 238 8.40 -20.66 -19.73
C LEU A 238 8.46 -20.72 -21.25
N ILE A 239 7.31 -20.64 -21.89
CA ILE A 239 7.23 -20.39 -23.33
C ILE A 239 6.96 -18.90 -23.53
N TYR A 240 7.67 -18.27 -24.47
CA TYR A 240 7.41 -16.88 -24.86
C TYR A 240 7.62 -16.71 -26.36
N THR A 241 7.07 -15.63 -26.92
CA THR A 241 7.32 -15.27 -28.32
C THR A 241 8.08 -13.97 -28.45
N ASP A 242 8.95 -13.92 -29.45
CA ASP A 242 9.85 -12.81 -29.75
C ASP A 242 9.95 -12.66 -31.28
N GLY A 243 9.21 -11.69 -31.83
CA GLY A 243 9.03 -11.56 -33.27
C GLY A 243 8.45 -12.85 -33.86
N LYS A 244 9.19 -13.48 -34.77
CA LYS A 244 8.82 -14.74 -35.44
C LYS A 244 9.28 -16.02 -34.74
N ASP A 245 9.88 -15.89 -33.55
CA ASP A 245 10.38 -17.02 -32.78
C ASP A 245 9.48 -17.35 -31.59
N ALA A 246 9.11 -18.62 -31.46
CA ALA A 246 8.61 -19.19 -30.22
C ALA A 246 9.76 -19.89 -29.49
N VAL A 247 9.95 -19.57 -28.20
CA VAL A 247 11.09 -20.03 -27.41
C VAL A 247 10.58 -20.72 -26.15
N CYS A 248 11.14 -21.89 -25.86
CA CYS A 248 10.95 -22.54 -24.55
C CYS A 248 12.23 -22.46 -23.74
N TYR A 249 12.08 -21.96 -22.52
CA TYR A 249 13.18 -21.64 -21.62
C TYR A 249 13.01 -22.34 -20.29
N ASP A 250 14.04 -23.06 -19.85
CA ASP A 250 14.12 -23.58 -18.50
C ASP A 250 14.61 -22.46 -17.57
N TYR A 251 13.72 -21.96 -16.73
CA TYR A 251 14.06 -20.87 -15.81
C TYR A 251 14.63 -21.35 -14.48
N ALA A 252 14.77 -22.66 -14.27
CA ALA A 252 15.53 -23.19 -13.13
C ALA A 252 17.02 -23.33 -13.47
N GLU A 253 17.33 -23.81 -14.67
CA GLU A 253 18.71 -23.99 -15.16
C GLU A 253 19.23 -22.73 -15.88
N GLY A 254 18.34 -21.88 -16.36
CA GLY A 254 18.69 -20.69 -17.10
C GLY A 254 19.17 -20.97 -18.52
N THR A 255 18.51 -21.91 -19.20
CA THR A 255 18.89 -22.34 -20.54
C THR A 255 17.70 -22.39 -21.49
N GLU A 256 17.94 -21.98 -22.74
CA GLU A 256 17.01 -22.23 -23.84
C GLU A 256 16.98 -23.74 -24.15
N ILE A 257 15.78 -24.32 -24.18
CA ILE A 257 15.58 -25.74 -24.49
C ILE A 257 15.44 -25.91 -26.00
N TRP A 258 14.58 -25.08 -26.60
CA TRP A 258 14.35 -25.07 -28.05
C TRP A 258 13.82 -23.72 -28.51
N ARG A 259 13.95 -23.49 -29.83
CA ARG A 259 13.43 -22.34 -30.55
C ARG A 259 12.82 -22.82 -31.88
N ALA A 260 11.58 -22.39 -32.11
CA ALA A 260 10.87 -22.61 -33.35
C ALA A 260 10.72 -21.26 -34.08
N THR A 261 11.30 -21.18 -35.28
CA THR A 261 11.37 -19.95 -36.07
C THR A 261 10.48 -20.07 -37.30
N GLY A 262 9.65 -19.05 -37.54
CA GLY A 262 8.85 -18.96 -38.76
C GLY A 262 9.73 -18.64 -39.98
N ASP A 263 9.50 -19.38 -41.07
CA ASP A 263 10.11 -19.07 -42.36
C ASP A 263 9.50 -17.79 -42.97
N GLU A 264 10.20 -17.16 -43.92
CA GLU A 264 9.60 -16.07 -44.69
C GLU A 264 8.32 -16.57 -45.38
N PRO A 265 7.20 -15.82 -45.31
CA PRO A 265 7.10 -14.38 -45.08
C PRO A 265 6.43 -14.02 -43.75
N TYR A 266 6.61 -14.85 -42.72
CA TYR A 266 6.03 -14.58 -41.41
C TYR A 266 6.81 -13.50 -40.66
N SER A 267 6.09 -12.50 -40.13
CA SER A 267 6.69 -11.39 -39.37
C SER A 267 6.62 -11.60 -37.86
N ASP A 268 5.55 -12.23 -37.39
CA ASP A 268 5.22 -12.34 -35.97
C ASP A 268 4.71 -13.74 -35.62
N CYS A 269 4.74 -14.08 -34.33
CA CYS A 269 4.20 -15.33 -33.84
C CYS A 269 3.55 -15.25 -32.47
N TYR A 270 2.59 -16.16 -32.27
CA TYR A 270 1.86 -16.37 -31.04
C TYR A 270 2.03 -17.82 -30.61
N ALA A 271 2.09 -18.05 -29.30
CA ALA A 271 2.16 -19.38 -28.74
C ALA A 271 1.01 -19.59 -27.76
N LEU A 272 0.60 -20.85 -27.62
CA LEU A 272 -0.35 -21.33 -26.61
C LEU A 272 0.10 -22.71 -26.14
N TYR A 273 0.21 -22.91 -24.83
CA TYR A 273 0.45 -24.23 -24.26
C TYR A 273 -0.88 -24.97 -24.07
N LEU A 274 -0.91 -26.26 -24.41
CA LEU A 274 -2.06 -27.15 -24.25
C LEU A 274 -1.79 -28.16 -23.12
N PRO A 275 -2.21 -27.89 -21.87
CA PRO A 275 -1.82 -28.70 -20.72
C PRO A 275 -2.25 -30.18 -20.80
N LYS A 276 -3.45 -30.46 -21.33
CA LYS A 276 -3.96 -31.85 -21.44
C LYS A 276 -3.25 -32.69 -22.50
N LYS A 277 -2.67 -32.05 -23.51
CA LYS A 277 -1.94 -32.73 -24.60
C LYS A 277 -0.41 -32.68 -24.42
N ASP A 278 0.07 -31.90 -23.47
CA ASP A 278 1.48 -31.57 -23.26
C ASP A 278 2.18 -31.09 -24.54
N GLN A 279 1.50 -30.22 -25.28
CA GLN A 279 1.92 -29.72 -26.59
C GLN A 279 1.81 -28.20 -26.65
N VAL A 280 2.46 -27.60 -27.64
CA VAL A 280 2.43 -26.16 -27.87
C VAL A 280 1.86 -25.89 -29.25
N VAL A 281 0.90 -24.99 -29.34
CA VAL A 281 0.47 -24.42 -30.62
C VAL A 281 1.26 -23.17 -30.86
N VAL A 282 1.87 -23.06 -32.05
CA VAL A 282 2.53 -21.85 -32.52
C VAL A 282 1.80 -21.36 -33.77
N ILE A 283 1.47 -20.08 -33.80
CA ILE A 283 0.77 -19.43 -34.91
C ILE A 283 1.70 -18.35 -35.46
N TRP A 284 2.19 -18.55 -36.68
CA TRP A 284 2.95 -17.54 -37.40
C TRP A 284 2.06 -16.74 -38.32
N THR A 285 2.28 -15.43 -38.41
CA THR A 285 1.40 -14.51 -39.14
C THR A 285 2.14 -13.81 -40.27
N SER A 286 1.49 -13.70 -41.44
CA SER A 286 2.00 -12.93 -42.57
C SER A 286 0.97 -11.91 -43.01
N LEU A 287 1.22 -10.63 -42.71
CA LEU A 287 0.38 -9.51 -43.16
C LEU A 287 0.36 -9.40 -44.69
N ILE A 288 1.49 -9.68 -45.35
CA ILE A 288 1.63 -9.56 -46.81
C ILE A 288 0.76 -10.59 -47.54
N GLN A 289 0.70 -11.81 -47.00
CA GLN A 289 -0.02 -12.90 -47.65
C GLN A 289 -1.44 -13.10 -47.13
N SER A 290 -1.84 -12.43 -46.03
CA SER A 290 -3.12 -12.68 -45.34
C SER A 290 -3.30 -14.16 -44.98
N THR A 291 -2.21 -14.77 -44.52
CA THR A 291 -2.13 -16.19 -44.14
C THR A 291 -1.56 -16.34 -42.74
N LEU A 292 -1.99 -17.41 -42.08
CA LEU A 292 -1.43 -17.89 -40.82
C LEU A 292 -0.85 -19.27 -41.04
N ALA A 293 0.27 -19.60 -40.40
CA ALA A 293 0.69 -20.99 -40.20
C ALA A 293 0.33 -21.40 -38.78
N VAL A 294 -0.54 -22.39 -38.64
CA VAL A 294 -0.88 -23.01 -37.35
C VAL A 294 -0.10 -24.30 -37.24
N SER A 295 0.82 -24.37 -36.28
CA SER A 295 1.68 -25.52 -36.07
C SER A 295 1.55 -26.09 -34.68
N LEU A 296 1.49 -27.41 -34.62
CA LEU A 296 1.53 -28.15 -33.37
C LEU A 296 2.96 -28.62 -33.14
N VAL A 297 3.50 -28.30 -31.98
CA VAL A 297 4.91 -28.49 -31.62
C VAL A 297 5.00 -29.32 -30.35
N ASP A 298 5.93 -30.27 -30.31
CA ASP A 298 6.27 -31.01 -29.10
C ASP A 298 6.85 -30.07 -28.05
N ARG A 299 6.25 -30.02 -26.85
CA ARG A 299 6.68 -29.13 -25.77
C ARG A 299 8.13 -29.40 -25.33
N THR A 300 8.60 -30.63 -25.39
CA THR A 300 9.93 -31.00 -24.86
C THR A 300 11.03 -30.71 -25.87
N THR A 301 10.81 -31.03 -27.15
CA THR A 301 11.87 -30.96 -28.16
C THR A 301 11.74 -29.76 -29.09
N GLY A 302 10.62 -29.04 -29.08
CA GLY A 302 10.35 -27.98 -30.06
C GLY A 302 10.16 -28.50 -31.47
N ARG A 303 9.95 -29.81 -31.64
CA ARG A 303 9.82 -30.43 -32.96
C ARG A 303 8.40 -30.24 -33.46
N GLU A 304 8.28 -29.73 -34.67
CA GLU A 304 7.00 -29.67 -35.37
C GLU A 304 6.42 -31.08 -35.57
N ILE A 305 5.19 -31.26 -35.10
CA ILE A 305 4.36 -32.45 -35.33
C ILE A 305 3.66 -32.30 -36.67
N TYR A 306 3.03 -31.14 -36.90
CA TYR A 306 2.51 -30.73 -38.20
C TYR A 306 2.36 -29.19 -38.27
N GLN A 307 2.22 -28.70 -39.50
CA GLN A 307 1.88 -27.32 -39.82
C GLN A 307 0.75 -27.28 -40.85
N ASP A 308 -0.19 -26.35 -40.68
CA ASP A 308 -1.22 -26.00 -41.65
C ASP A 308 -1.18 -24.52 -41.99
N GLU A 309 -1.36 -24.21 -43.28
CA GLU A 309 -1.57 -22.85 -43.74
C GLU A 309 -3.07 -22.54 -43.76
N VAL A 310 -3.45 -21.49 -43.02
CA VAL A 310 -4.83 -21.01 -42.90
C VAL A 310 -4.93 -19.65 -43.59
N LYS A 311 -5.78 -19.58 -44.62
CA LYS A 311 -6.09 -18.32 -45.30
C LYS A 311 -7.12 -17.53 -44.49
N ILE A 312 -6.81 -16.27 -44.24
CA ILE A 312 -7.67 -15.35 -43.48
C ILE A 312 -8.05 -14.11 -44.31
N ASP A 313 -7.99 -14.21 -45.65
CA ASP A 313 -8.33 -13.20 -46.66
C ASP A 313 -9.07 -11.95 -46.14
N GLY A 314 -8.39 -10.80 -46.14
CA GLY A 314 -8.96 -9.52 -45.67
C GLY A 314 -8.86 -9.26 -44.18
N TYR A 315 -8.26 -10.19 -43.43
CA TYR A 315 -7.96 -10.05 -42.01
C TYR A 315 -6.46 -10.23 -41.70
N SER A 316 -6.04 -9.75 -40.54
CA SER A 316 -4.78 -10.04 -39.86
C SER A 316 -5.08 -10.65 -38.48
N MET A 317 -4.14 -11.40 -37.91
CA MET A 317 -4.30 -11.84 -36.52
C MET A 317 -4.36 -10.62 -35.59
N SER A 318 -5.30 -10.65 -34.64
CA SER A 318 -5.40 -9.64 -33.60
C SER A 318 -4.36 -9.90 -32.52
N ASP A 319 -3.78 -8.86 -31.92
CA ASP A 319 -2.93 -8.95 -30.71
C ASP A 319 -3.74 -9.33 -29.45
N SER A 320 -4.99 -9.75 -29.62
CA SER A 320 -5.96 -10.05 -28.57
C SER A 320 -5.94 -11.54 -28.18
N ALA A 321 -6.89 -11.95 -27.33
CA ALA A 321 -6.95 -13.27 -26.73
C ALA A 321 -6.76 -14.45 -27.72
N LEU A 322 -5.99 -15.44 -27.26
CA LEU A 322 -5.79 -16.76 -27.86
C LEU A 322 -6.08 -17.78 -26.77
N GLU A 323 -7.01 -18.70 -27.02
CA GLU A 323 -7.50 -19.65 -26.01
C GLU A 323 -7.65 -21.05 -26.61
N SER A 324 -7.55 -22.08 -25.78
CA SER A 324 -7.85 -23.47 -26.14
C SER A 324 -9.12 -23.97 -25.48
N SER A 325 -9.81 -24.91 -26.11
CA SER A 325 -10.83 -25.70 -25.43
C SER A 325 -10.21 -26.55 -24.33
N GLU A 326 -11.01 -26.90 -23.32
CA GLU A 326 -10.53 -27.62 -22.14
C GLU A 326 -9.91 -28.99 -22.47
N ASP A 327 -10.32 -29.63 -23.56
CA ASP A 327 -9.79 -30.90 -24.06
C ASP A 327 -8.54 -30.72 -24.97
N GLY A 328 -8.17 -29.48 -25.31
CA GLY A 328 -7.08 -29.16 -26.23
C GLY A 328 -7.35 -29.58 -27.67
N ARG A 329 -8.61 -29.75 -28.07
CA ARG A 329 -8.99 -30.05 -29.46
C ARG A 329 -9.10 -28.79 -30.31
N TYR A 330 -9.64 -27.72 -29.75
CA TYR A 330 -9.88 -26.47 -30.47
C TYR A 330 -9.01 -25.36 -29.94
N ILE A 331 -8.63 -24.46 -30.82
CA ILE A 331 -8.11 -23.14 -30.48
C ILE A 331 -9.03 -22.08 -31.07
N ALA A 332 -9.13 -20.95 -30.38
CA ALA A 332 -9.87 -19.78 -30.85
C ALA A 332 -9.06 -18.51 -30.64
N PHE A 333 -9.11 -17.61 -31.61
CA PHE A 333 -8.51 -16.28 -31.52
C PHE A 333 -9.26 -15.29 -32.41
N PHE A 334 -9.01 -13.99 -32.21
CA PHE A 334 -9.56 -12.96 -33.09
C PHE A 334 -8.67 -12.70 -34.29
N ILE A 335 -9.31 -12.44 -35.43
CA ILE A 335 -8.69 -11.84 -36.60
C ILE A 335 -9.41 -10.51 -36.88
N ASP A 336 -8.64 -9.47 -37.19
CA ASP A 336 -9.13 -8.11 -37.39
C ASP A 336 -8.99 -7.72 -38.86
N THR A 337 -9.91 -6.91 -39.38
CA THR A 337 -9.79 -6.36 -40.74
C THR A 337 -8.45 -5.65 -40.93
N LEU A 338 -7.88 -5.76 -42.13
CA LEU A 338 -6.59 -5.16 -42.47
C LEU A 338 -6.54 -3.64 -42.20
N PRO A 339 -5.34 -3.09 -41.94
CA PRO A 339 -5.15 -1.64 -41.77
C PRO A 339 -5.73 -0.84 -42.95
N GLY A 340 -6.50 0.20 -42.65
CA GLY A 340 -7.16 1.06 -43.63
C GLY A 340 -8.63 0.71 -43.93
N GLU A 341 -9.11 -0.45 -43.45
CA GLU A 341 -10.54 -0.82 -43.48
C GLU A 341 -11.24 -0.47 -42.15
N PRO A 342 -12.58 -0.32 -42.12
CA PRO A 342 -13.32 -0.16 -40.87
C PRO A 342 -13.06 -1.35 -39.95
N LEU A 343 -12.60 -1.08 -38.72
CA LEU A 343 -12.22 -2.12 -37.78
C LEU A 343 -13.40 -3.04 -37.44
N ASN A 344 -13.30 -4.28 -37.90
CA ASN A 344 -14.19 -5.37 -37.54
C ASN A 344 -13.38 -6.61 -37.21
N SER A 345 -13.80 -7.35 -36.19
CA SER A 345 -13.17 -8.61 -35.81
C SER A 345 -14.04 -9.80 -36.17
N ALA A 346 -13.39 -10.88 -36.61
CA ALA A 346 -13.96 -12.21 -36.70
C ALA A 346 -13.33 -13.11 -35.63
N ALA A 347 -14.08 -14.11 -35.14
CA ALA A 347 -13.47 -15.21 -34.42
C ALA A 347 -13.05 -16.30 -35.41
N LEU A 348 -11.81 -16.75 -35.29
CA LEU A 348 -11.31 -17.92 -35.99
C LEU A 348 -11.21 -19.07 -34.97
N VAL A 349 -11.87 -20.17 -35.29
CA VAL A 349 -11.79 -21.42 -34.52
C VAL A 349 -11.15 -22.49 -35.40
N TYR A 350 -10.12 -23.14 -34.87
CA TYR A 350 -9.38 -24.17 -35.58
C TYR A 350 -9.43 -25.49 -34.80
N ASP A 351 -9.83 -26.56 -35.49
CA ASP A 351 -9.83 -27.94 -34.97
C ASP A 351 -8.45 -28.57 -35.21
N LEU A 352 -7.71 -28.81 -34.13
CA LEU A 352 -6.36 -29.38 -34.16
C LEU A 352 -6.35 -30.86 -34.58
N GLU A 353 -7.48 -31.56 -34.53
CA GLU A 353 -7.57 -32.99 -34.88
C GLU A 353 -8.04 -33.17 -36.32
N GLU A 354 -9.12 -32.51 -36.69
CA GLU A 354 -9.68 -32.57 -38.05
C GLU A 354 -8.98 -31.63 -39.04
N ARG A 355 -8.14 -30.72 -38.53
CA ARG A 355 -7.38 -29.73 -39.31
C ARG A 355 -8.30 -28.85 -40.16
N GLN A 356 -9.37 -28.37 -39.52
CA GLN A 356 -10.40 -27.55 -40.15
C GLN A 356 -10.52 -26.19 -39.48
N THR A 357 -10.70 -25.17 -40.31
CA THR A 357 -10.90 -23.78 -39.86
C THR A 357 -12.36 -23.38 -40.03
N GLN A 358 -12.88 -22.69 -39.03
CA GLN A 358 -14.15 -21.99 -39.08
C GLN A 358 -13.93 -20.52 -38.75
N ILE A 359 -14.46 -19.63 -39.59
CA ILE A 359 -14.37 -18.17 -39.40
C ILE A 359 -15.77 -17.63 -39.20
N PHE A 360 -15.97 -16.91 -38.10
CA PHE A 360 -17.22 -16.26 -37.72
C PHE A 360 -17.06 -14.74 -37.87
N PRO A 361 -17.39 -14.18 -39.05
CA PRO A 361 -17.22 -12.76 -39.29
C PRO A 361 -18.28 -11.96 -38.54
N TRP A 362 -17.84 -11.10 -37.62
CA TRP A 362 -18.72 -10.17 -36.92
C TRP A 362 -18.42 -8.76 -37.42
N LYS A 363 -19.46 -8.03 -37.82
CA LYS A 363 -19.34 -6.63 -38.25
C LYS A 363 -19.38 -5.70 -37.03
N MET A 364 -18.50 -5.95 -36.08
CA MET A 364 -18.55 -5.32 -34.76
C MET A 364 -17.15 -5.09 -34.21
N GLY A 365 -16.64 -3.86 -34.37
CA GLY A 365 -15.47 -3.31 -33.68
C GLY A 365 -14.30 -4.28 -33.42
N ALA A 366 -13.69 -4.18 -32.24
CA ALA A 366 -12.48 -4.93 -31.90
C ALA A 366 -12.77 -6.06 -30.90
N GLY A 367 -12.35 -7.28 -31.22
CA GLY A 367 -12.29 -8.40 -30.30
C GLY A 367 -11.30 -8.14 -29.17
N ARG A 368 -11.61 -8.61 -27.96
CA ARG A 368 -10.72 -8.45 -26.80
C ARG A 368 -10.46 -9.76 -26.09
N THR A 369 -11.51 -10.54 -25.87
CA THR A 369 -11.46 -11.76 -25.08
C THR A 369 -12.44 -12.80 -25.60
N LEU A 370 -12.06 -14.06 -25.43
CA LEU A 370 -12.78 -15.24 -25.86
C LEU A 370 -12.52 -16.38 -24.89
N SER A 371 -13.50 -17.25 -24.72
CA SER A 371 -13.37 -18.44 -23.88
C SER A 371 -14.35 -19.52 -24.29
N PHE A 372 -13.90 -20.77 -24.28
CA PHE A 372 -14.77 -21.92 -24.51
C PHE A 372 -15.67 -22.19 -23.29
N LEU A 373 -16.93 -22.57 -23.55
CA LEU A 373 -17.95 -22.88 -22.52
C LEU A 373 -18.12 -24.39 -22.25
N GLY A 374 -17.33 -25.25 -22.92
CA GLY A 374 -17.33 -26.71 -22.74
C GLY A 374 -18.49 -27.46 -23.42
N ASP A 375 -19.49 -26.75 -23.91
CA ASP A 375 -20.70 -27.29 -24.56
C ASP A 375 -20.79 -26.92 -26.05
N GLY A 376 -19.66 -26.66 -26.70
CA GLY A 376 -19.60 -26.25 -28.10
C GLY A 376 -19.96 -24.78 -28.34
N ALA A 377 -19.87 -23.94 -27.31
CA ALA A 377 -20.05 -22.49 -27.44
C ALA A 377 -18.81 -21.70 -27.02
N LEU A 378 -18.72 -20.47 -27.55
CA LEU A 378 -17.75 -19.45 -27.14
C LEU A 378 -18.46 -18.33 -26.41
N ALA A 379 -17.91 -17.89 -25.29
CA ALA A 379 -18.18 -16.55 -24.79
C ALA A 379 -17.20 -15.58 -25.43
N VAL A 380 -17.71 -14.41 -25.77
CA VAL A 380 -16.97 -13.40 -26.52
C VAL A 380 -17.17 -12.05 -25.84
N GLY A 381 -16.09 -11.29 -25.71
CA GLY A 381 -16.10 -9.89 -25.31
C GLY A 381 -15.46 -9.01 -26.38
N MET A 382 -16.20 -8.02 -26.85
CA MET A 382 -15.80 -7.11 -27.93
C MET A 382 -16.08 -5.65 -27.55
N TRP A 383 -15.33 -4.75 -28.16
CA TRP A 383 -15.60 -3.32 -28.13
C TRP A 383 -16.32 -2.92 -29.40
N ASN A 384 -17.51 -2.36 -29.26
CA ASN A 384 -18.20 -1.71 -30.37
C ASN A 384 -17.70 -0.26 -30.45
N LYS A 385 -17.01 0.06 -31.54
CA LYS A 385 -16.53 1.40 -31.84
C LYS A 385 -17.62 2.13 -32.62
N ASP A 386 -18.45 2.92 -31.95
CA ASP A 386 -19.20 3.97 -32.67
C ASP A 386 -18.17 4.93 -33.29
N GLU A 387 -18.44 5.40 -34.52
CA GLU A 387 -17.56 5.97 -35.56
C GLU A 387 -16.59 7.13 -35.18
N SER A 388 -16.43 7.50 -33.92
CA SER A 388 -15.62 8.65 -33.49
C SER A 388 -14.26 8.28 -32.90
N TRP A 389 -13.44 7.55 -33.66
CA TRP A 389 -11.99 7.50 -33.39
C TRP A 389 -11.30 8.53 -34.28
N LEU A 390 -10.82 9.61 -33.67
CA LEU A 390 -9.84 10.50 -34.29
C LEU A 390 -8.48 9.82 -34.14
N GLU A 391 -7.89 9.42 -35.26
CA GLU A 391 -6.44 9.16 -35.32
C GLU A 391 -5.73 10.42 -34.82
N SER A 392 -4.78 10.28 -33.89
CA SER A 392 -3.88 11.37 -33.57
C SER A 392 -2.95 11.58 -34.77
N GLU A 393 -3.27 12.53 -35.64
CA GLU A 393 -2.29 13.01 -36.61
C GLU A 393 -1.21 13.80 -35.86
N ASN A 394 0.01 13.24 -35.84
CA ASN A 394 1.21 13.93 -35.40
C ASN A 394 1.57 15.02 -36.42
N TYR A 395 1.34 16.31 -36.08
CA TYR A 395 2.05 17.42 -36.72
C TYR A 395 3.14 17.92 -35.77
N PRO A 396 4.43 17.88 -36.17
CA PRO A 396 5.50 18.43 -35.33
C PRO A 396 5.33 19.95 -35.18
N GLY A 397 5.04 20.40 -33.96
CA GLY A 397 5.02 21.81 -33.58
C GLY A 397 3.72 22.37 -33.00
N GLU A 398 2.65 21.59 -32.88
CA GLU A 398 1.40 22.04 -32.23
C GLU A 398 1.22 21.44 -30.81
N PRO A 399 0.63 22.19 -29.87
CA PRO A 399 0.34 21.70 -28.52
C PRO A 399 -0.76 20.63 -28.55
N TRP A 400 -0.58 19.58 -27.75
CA TRP A 400 -1.53 18.48 -27.58
C TRP A 400 -2.93 18.99 -27.18
N VAL A 401 -3.93 18.79 -28.04
CA VAL A 401 -5.34 19.00 -27.68
C VAL A 401 -5.99 17.63 -27.49
N TYR A 402 -5.98 17.13 -26.26
CA TYR A 402 -6.74 15.94 -25.89
C TYR A 402 -8.22 16.31 -25.74
N LYS A 403 -9.07 15.82 -26.63
CA LYS A 403 -10.53 15.87 -26.47
C LYS A 403 -11.03 14.45 -26.20
N LEU A 404 -10.96 14.04 -24.93
CA LEU A 404 -11.40 12.71 -24.48
C LEU A 404 -12.93 12.68 -24.44
N GLN A 405 -13.56 12.02 -25.41
CA GLN A 405 -14.99 11.75 -25.36
C GLN A 405 -15.31 10.47 -26.13
N THR A 406 -15.27 9.30 -25.49
CA THR A 406 -15.77 8.06 -26.11
C THR A 406 -16.39 7.14 -25.06
N MET A 407 -17.72 7.03 -25.09
CA MET A 407 -18.44 5.94 -24.43
C MET A 407 -18.14 4.67 -25.21
N ALA A 408 -17.22 3.83 -24.73
CA ALA A 408 -17.02 2.51 -25.32
C ALA A 408 -18.26 1.66 -25.04
N GLN A 409 -18.95 1.23 -26.10
CA GLN A 409 -19.99 0.23 -25.99
C GLN A 409 -19.34 -1.15 -25.99
N ILE A 410 -19.72 -1.97 -25.03
CA ILE A 410 -19.17 -3.31 -24.81
C ILE A 410 -20.21 -4.29 -25.28
N VAL A 411 -19.79 -5.27 -26.05
CA VAL A 411 -20.65 -6.35 -26.48
C VAL A 411 -20.09 -7.64 -25.94
N CYS A 412 -20.87 -8.31 -25.09
CA CYS A 412 -20.57 -9.66 -24.68
C CYS A 412 -21.71 -10.60 -25.06
N GLY A 413 -21.37 -11.86 -25.30
CA GLY A 413 -22.37 -12.82 -25.73
C GLY A 413 -21.85 -14.22 -25.81
N ARG A 414 -22.79 -15.13 -26.07
CA ARG A 414 -22.53 -16.54 -26.33
C ARG A 414 -22.76 -16.81 -27.81
N VAL A 415 -21.80 -17.48 -28.45
CA VAL A 415 -21.86 -17.90 -29.84
C VAL A 415 -21.88 -19.42 -29.90
N ASP A 416 -22.83 -19.96 -30.66
CA ASP A 416 -22.90 -21.37 -30.99
C ASP A 416 -21.91 -21.69 -32.12
N LEU A 417 -21.00 -22.64 -31.90
CA LEU A 417 -19.94 -22.94 -32.88
C LEU A 417 -20.45 -23.67 -34.12
N GLU A 418 -21.54 -24.43 -34.03
CA GLU A 418 -22.09 -25.14 -35.20
C GLU A 418 -22.71 -24.16 -36.21
N SER A 419 -23.46 -23.18 -35.71
CA SER A 419 -24.17 -22.21 -36.56
C SER A 419 -23.42 -20.89 -36.76
N GLY A 420 -22.44 -20.59 -35.90
CA GLY A 420 -21.75 -19.30 -35.86
C GLY A 420 -22.62 -18.12 -35.44
N ARG A 421 -23.80 -18.39 -34.88
CA ARG A 421 -24.78 -17.36 -34.50
C ARG A 421 -24.70 -17.06 -33.02
N TRP A 422 -24.97 -15.80 -32.66
CA TRP A 422 -25.19 -15.40 -31.28
C TRP A 422 -26.41 -16.13 -30.72
N VAL A 423 -26.20 -16.92 -29.66
CA VAL A 423 -27.25 -17.48 -28.81
C VAL A 423 -27.90 -16.37 -28.01
N TRP A 424 -27.07 -15.51 -27.43
CA TRP A 424 -27.48 -14.24 -26.84
C TRP A 424 -26.34 -13.24 -26.95
N GLN A 425 -26.70 -11.97 -26.98
CA GLN A 425 -25.78 -10.85 -27.06
C GLN A 425 -26.32 -9.74 -26.15
N LYS A 426 -25.43 -9.12 -25.38
CA LYS A 426 -25.75 -7.97 -24.53
C LYS A 426 -24.77 -6.85 -24.75
N GLN A 427 -25.30 -5.65 -24.63
CA GLN A 427 -24.54 -4.43 -24.80
C GLN A 427 -24.51 -3.63 -23.50
N PHE A 428 -23.33 -3.17 -23.12
CA PHE A 428 -23.10 -2.39 -21.90
C PHE A 428 -22.41 -1.08 -22.28
N SER A 429 -22.79 0.02 -21.63
CA SER A 429 -22.16 1.32 -21.84
C SER A 429 -21.30 1.65 -20.64
N SER A 430 -19.99 1.77 -20.83
CA SER A 430 -19.05 2.22 -19.79
C SER A 430 -18.67 3.67 -20.05
N GLY A 431 -18.72 4.50 -19.01
CA GLY A 431 -18.44 5.94 -19.09
C GLY A 431 -16.96 6.26 -19.31
N THR A 432 -16.06 5.37 -18.92
CA THR A 432 -14.60 5.57 -18.97
C THR A 432 -13.92 4.25 -18.60
N CYS A 433 -13.41 3.45 -19.54
CA CYS A 433 -12.45 2.40 -19.19
C CYS A 433 -11.72 1.84 -20.41
N ASP A 434 -10.39 1.87 -20.35
CA ASP A 434 -9.47 1.22 -21.31
C ASP A 434 -9.14 -0.24 -20.93
N ASP A 435 -9.39 -0.66 -19.68
CA ASP A 435 -8.99 -1.95 -19.12
C ASP A 435 -10.21 -2.85 -18.83
N MET A 436 -10.51 -3.78 -19.74
CA MET A 436 -11.61 -4.73 -19.59
C MET A 436 -11.14 -6.18 -19.61
N GLN A 437 -11.72 -6.99 -18.75
CA GLN A 437 -11.53 -8.44 -18.75
C GLN A 437 -12.90 -9.12 -18.75
N VAL A 438 -13.19 -9.89 -19.79
CA VAL A 438 -14.27 -10.89 -19.76
C VAL A 438 -13.61 -12.23 -19.52
N LEU A 439 -14.01 -12.87 -18.45
CA LEU A 439 -13.50 -14.16 -18.03
C LEU A 439 -14.69 -15.11 -17.92
N VAL A 440 -14.68 -16.23 -18.63
CA VAL A 440 -15.62 -17.30 -18.31
C VAL A 440 -15.00 -18.18 -17.25
N ARG A 441 -15.77 -18.43 -16.19
CA ARG A 441 -15.45 -19.45 -15.20
C ARG A 441 -16.69 -20.25 -14.90
N THR A 442 -16.50 -21.54 -14.68
CA THR A 442 -17.50 -22.37 -14.01
C THR A 442 -17.38 -22.10 -12.52
N VAL A 443 -18.38 -21.46 -11.91
CA VAL A 443 -18.42 -21.25 -10.45
C VAL A 443 -19.41 -22.26 -9.89
N GLY A 444 -18.89 -23.32 -9.28
CA GLY A 444 -19.69 -24.49 -8.87
C GLY A 444 -20.09 -25.34 -10.08
N GLU A 445 -21.36 -25.75 -10.16
CA GLU A 445 -21.89 -26.58 -11.26
C GLU A 445 -22.45 -25.77 -12.44
N GLN A 446 -22.44 -24.43 -12.39
CA GLN A 446 -23.02 -23.58 -13.42
C GLN A 446 -21.96 -22.73 -14.13
N PRO A 447 -21.89 -22.76 -15.48
CA PRO A 447 -21.01 -21.87 -16.23
C PRO A 447 -21.50 -20.44 -16.11
N CYS A 448 -20.60 -19.51 -15.76
CA CYS A 448 -20.90 -18.09 -15.71
C CYS A 448 -19.84 -17.25 -16.45
N VAL A 449 -20.28 -16.12 -16.98
CA VAL A 449 -19.41 -15.12 -17.61
C VAL A 449 -19.20 -14.00 -16.60
N LEU A 450 -17.95 -13.80 -16.19
CA LEU A 450 -17.53 -12.69 -15.36
C LEU A 450 -17.08 -11.56 -16.27
N LEU A 451 -17.62 -10.37 -16.05
CA LEU A 451 -17.36 -9.20 -16.86
C LEU A 451 -16.91 -8.07 -15.94
N LEU A 452 -15.66 -7.64 -16.09
CA LEU A 452 -15.10 -6.50 -15.39
C LEU A 452 -15.00 -5.32 -16.35
N MET A 453 -15.69 -4.22 -16.00
CA MET A 453 -15.79 -2.98 -16.77
C MET A 453 -15.40 -1.80 -15.89
N GLY A 454 -14.12 -1.46 -15.85
CA GLY A 454 -13.60 -0.44 -14.94
C GLY A 454 -13.89 -0.82 -13.49
N ASN A 455 -14.75 -0.04 -12.82
CA ASN A 455 -15.13 -0.29 -11.43
C ASN A 455 -16.37 -1.19 -11.31
N GLN A 456 -16.95 -1.69 -12.41
CA GLN A 456 -18.13 -2.54 -12.33
C GLN A 456 -17.76 -4.00 -12.59
N PHE A 457 -18.21 -4.87 -11.70
CA PHE A 457 -18.12 -6.31 -11.86
C PHE A 457 -19.53 -6.88 -12.07
N LEU A 458 -19.69 -7.66 -13.14
CA LEU A 458 -20.92 -8.36 -13.47
C LEU A 458 -20.65 -9.86 -13.53
N ARG A 459 -21.55 -10.63 -12.93
CA ARG A 459 -21.63 -12.08 -13.13
C ARG A 459 -22.88 -12.39 -13.92
N LEU A 460 -22.69 -12.94 -15.11
CA LEU A 460 -23.77 -13.33 -16.02
C LEU A 460 -23.90 -14.86 -16.04
N ASP A 461 -25.11 -15.36 -16.14
CA ASP A 461 -25.38 -16.75 -16.50
C ASP A 461 -24.89 -16.99 -17.94
N ALA A 462 -24.01 -17.98 -18.15
CA ALA A 462 -23.41 -18.18 -19.46
C ALA A 462 -24.40 -18.69 -20.53
N GLN A 463 -25.47 -19.37 -20.12
CA GLN A 463 -26.46 -19.95 -21.05
C GLN A 463 -27.46 -18.90 -21.54
N SER A 464 -27.89 -18.00 -20.66
CA SER A 464 -28.99 -17.06 -20.89
C SER A 464 -28.57 -15.59 -20.96
N GLY A 465 -27.37 -15.26 -20.46
CA GLY A 465 -26.88 -13.89 -20.33
C GLY A 465 -27.57 -13.09 -19.23
N PHE A 466 -28.40 -13.70 -18.37
CA PHE A 466 -29.01 -13.00 -17.24
C PHE A 466 -27.96 -12.53 -16.24
N VAL A 467 -28.12 -11.32 -15.72
CA VAL A 467 -27.26 -10.81 -14.64
C VAL A 467 -27.63 -11.56 -13.37
N LEU A 468 -26.68 -12.34 -12.86
CA LEU A 468 -26.80 -13.05 -11.59
C LEU A 468 -26.35 -12.16 -10.43
N GLU A 469 -25.33 -11.34 -10.66
CA GLU A 469 -24.74 -10.46 -9.66
C GLU A 469 -24.15 -9.21 -10.33
N GLU A 470 -24.24 -8.09 -9.63
CA GLU A 470 -23.66 -6.81 -10.02
C GLU A 470 -23.05 -6.14 -8.79
N MET A 471 -21.80 -5.71 -8.91
CA MET A 471 -21.04 -5.09 -7.85
C MET A 471 -20.26 -3.89 -8.38
N GLU A 472 -20.28 -2.80 -7.61
CA GLU A 472 -19.41 -1.64 -7.84
C GLU A 472 -18.18 -1.76 -6.93
N LEU A 473 -17.01 -1.85 -7.54
CA LEU A 473 -15.72 -1.88 -6.87
C LEU A 473 -15.35 -0.45 -6.45
N GLU A 474 -14.98 -0.28 -5.17
CA GLU A 474 -14.55 1.01 -4.66
C GLU A 474 -13.30 1.51 -5.43
N ALA A 475 -13.26 2.82 -5.73
CA ALA A 475 -12.26 3.47 -6.59
C ALA A 475 -10.79 3.32 -6.16
N GLN A 476 -10.52 2.71 -5.01
CA GLN A 476 -9.16 2.35 -4.57
C GLN A 476 -8.59 1.15 -5.35
N PHE A 477 -9.43 0.38 -6.06
CA PHE A 477 -9.01 -0.69 -6.97
C PHE A 477 -9.00 -0.22 -8.42
N ARG A 478 -8.21 0.81 -8.74
CA ARG A 478 -7.87 1.06 -10.16
C ARG A 478 -6.84 0.03 -10.58
N PHE A 479 -7.27 -0.98 -11.33
CA PHE A 479 -6.35 -1.77 -12.14
C PHE A 479 -5.72 -0.83 -13.18
N HIS A 480 -4.40 -0.76 -13.20
CA HIS A 480 -3.64 -0.06 -14.23
C HIS A 480 -2.92 -1.10 -15.06
N GLY A 481 -3.32 -1.22 -16.34
CA GLY A 481 -2.45 -1.60 -17.45
C GLY A 481 -1.65 -2.87 -17.23
N GLY A 482 -2.31 -4.01 -17.39
CA GLY A 482 -1.66 -5.31 -17.52
C GLY A 482 -2.70 -6.34 -17.93
N CYS A 483 -2.45 -7.05 -19.03
CA CYS A 483 -3.17 -8.28 -19.35
C CYS A 483 -2.85 -9.32 -18.25
N PHE A 484 -3.55 -9.23 -17.11
CA PHE A 484 -3.52 -10.27 -16.10
C PHE A 484 -4.45 -11.38 -16.58
N ALA A 485 -3.87 -12.46 -17.09
CA ALA A 485 -4.53 -13.76 -17.00
C ALA A 485 -4.68 -14.04 -15.49
N LEU A 486 -5.91 -14.04 -14.98
CA LEU A 486 -6.18 -14.57 -13.65
C LEU A 486 -6.11 -16.10 -13.79
N GLY A 487 -4.96 -16.65 -13.42
CA GLY A 487 -4.65 -18.06 -13.41
C GLY A 487 -5.72 -18.93 -12.77
N SER A 488 -5.84 -20.13 -13.32
CA SER A 488 -6.58 -21.25 -12.76
C SER A 488 -5.89 -21.76 -11.50
N SER A 489 -6.10 -21.12 -10.34
CA SER A 489 -5.83 -21.77 -9.06
C SER A 489 -7.14 -22.05 -8.34
N VAL A 490 -7.53 -23.32 -8.42
CA VAL A 490 -8.50 -23.95 -7.53
C VAL A 490 -7.87 -24.01 -6.15
N HIS A 491 -8.47 -23.32 -5.18
CA HIS A 491 -8.69 -23.84 -3.84
C HIS A 491 -10.02 -23.34 -3.28
#